data_AF-A0A7W7A7Y7-F1
#
_entry.id   AF-A0A7W7A7Y7-F1
#
_cell.length_a   1.000
_cell.length_b   1.000
_cell.length_c   1.000
_cell.angle_alpha   90.00
_cell.angle_beta   90.00
_cell.angle_gamma   90.00
#
_symmetry.space_group_name_H-M   'P 1'
#
loop_
_entity.id
_entity.type
_entity.pdbx_description
1 polymer ?
#
loop_
_entity_poly.entity_id
_entity_poly.type
_entity_poly.pdbx_seq_one_letter_code
_entity_poly.pdbx_strand_id
1 'polypeptide(L)' 'MSDPAPRDPAMGRYFALQAVRASGAVLVLLGVLVQAGKGPGPLAVLPPLAGIVMALVGLWDFFFLPRIVARRWRTPD' A
#
# COMPACT_ATOMS: atom_id res chain seq x y z
N MET A 1 21.15 -37.06 4.42
CA MET A 1 20.17 -36.20 5.12
C MET A 1 20.28 -34.82 4.50
N SER A 2 19.41 -34.49 3.55
CA SER A 2 19.39 -33.16 2.92
C SER A 2 18.75 -32.19 3.89
N ASP A 3 19.57 -31.33 4.50
CA ASP A 3 19.08 -30.18 5.26
C ASP A 3 18.22 -29.31 4.33
N PRO A 4 16.97 -28.94 4.70
CA PRO A 4 16.20 -28.03 3.88
C PRO A 4 16.95 -26.70 3.80
N ALA A 5 17.28 -26.26 2.58
CA ALA A 5 17.94 -24.98 2.35
C ALA A 5 17.19 -23.88 3.12
N PRO A 6 17.89 -22.98 3.85
CA PRO A 6 17.25 -21.90 4.59
C PRO A 6 16.29 -21.14 3.67
N ARG A 7 15.01 -21.02 4.06
CA ARG A 7 14.01 -20.26 3.28
C ARG A 7 14.52 -18.83 3.10
N ASP A 8 14.83 -18.45 1.86
CA ASP A 8 15.29 -17.11 1.54
C ASP A 8 14.19 -16.08 1.89
N PRO A 9 14.43 -15.18 2.87
CA PRO A 9 13.45 -14.18 3.25
C PRO A 9 13.24 -13.12 2.17
N ALA A 10 14.09 -13.05 1.13
CA ALA A 10 13.98 -12.05 0.06
C ALA A 10 12.66 -12.14 -0.69
N MET A 11 12.16 -13.35 -0.97
CA MET A 11 10.89 -13.55 -1.65
C MET A 11 9.72 -13.00 -0.82
N GLY A 12 9.69 -13.30 0.49
CA GLY A 12 8.66 -12.82 1.39
C GLY A 12 8.67 -11.29 1.52
N ARG A 13 9.86 -10.69 1.63
CA ARG A 13 10.05 -9.24 1.68
C ARG A 13 9.59 -8.55 0.40
N TYR A 14 9.87 -9.16 -0.77
CA TYR A 14 9.39 -8.66 -2.05
C TYR A 14 7.86 -8.62 -2.10
N PHE A 15 7.20 -9.74 -1.80
CA PHE A 15 5.74 -9.80 -1.81
C PHE A 15 5.11 -8.82 -0.82
N ALA A 16 5.69 -8.69 0.38
CA ALA A 16 5.22 -7.71 1.36
C ALA A 16 5.34 -6.26 0.85
N LEU A 17 6.44 -5.88 0.20
CA LEU A 17 6.59 -4.55 -0.40
C LEU A 17 5.60 -4.32 -1.55
N GLN A 18 5.35 -5.34 -2.36
CA GLN A 18 4.38 -5.23 -3.44
C GLN A 18 2.95 -5.12 -2.92
N ALA A 19 2.59 -5.84 -1.85
CA ALA A 19 1.30 -5.71 -1.19
C ALA A 19 1.08 -4.29 -0.63
N VAL A 20 2.10 -3.72 0.02
CA VAL A 20 2.07 -2.33 0.53
C VAL A 20 1.93 -1.31 -0.61
N ARG A 21 2.60 -1.52 -1.74
CA ARG A 21 2.42 -0.67 -2.92
C ARG A 21 1.03 -0.82 -3.50
N ALA A 22 0.54 -2.05 -3.64
CA ALA A 22 -0.79 -2.32 -4.17
C ALA A 22 -1.87 -1.67 -3.30
N SER A 23 -1.76 -1.71 -1.97
CA SER A 23 -2.72 -1.05 -1.09
C SER A 23 -2.73 0.47 -1.27
N GLY A 24 -1.57 1.10 -1.39
CA GLY A 24 -1.46 2.54 -1.70
C GLY A 24 -2.09 2.88 -3.05
N ALA A 25 -1.79 2.10 -4.09
CA ALA A 25 -2.36 2.30 -5.43
C ALA A 25 -3.89 2.15 -5.43
N VAL A 26 -4.42 1.14 -4.74
CA VAL A 26 -5.88 0.95 -4.58
C VAL A 26 -6.50 2.15 -3.87
N LEU A 27 -5.87 2.67 -2.81
CA LEU A 27 -6.37 3.83 -2.10
C LEU A 27 -6.39 5.09 -2.99
N VAL A 28 -5.37 5.28 -3.83
CA VAL A 28 -5.35 6.35 -4.86
C VAL A 28 -6.55 6.22 -5.79
N LEU A 29 -6.75 5.04 -6.37
CA LEU A 29 -7.83 4.80 -7.32
C LEU A 29 -9.21 4.99 -6.67
N LEU A 30 -9.40 4.54 -5.44
CA LEU A 30 -10.63 4.79 -4.68
C LEU A 30 -10.83 6.28 -4.42
N GLY A 31 -9.78 7.03 -4.09
CA GLY A 31 -9.85 8.48 -3.88
C GLY A 31 -10.28 9.23 -5.14
N VAL A 32 -9.68 8.89 -6.29
CA VAL A 32 -10.07 9.43 -7.61
C VAL A 32 -11.53 9.11 -7.92
N LEU A 33 -11.97 7.89 -7.62
CA LEU A 33 -13.33 7.45 -7.89
C LEU A 33 -14.36 8.20 -7.00
N VAL A 34 -14.04 8.42 -5.72
CA VAL A 34 -14.84 9.25 -4.80
C VAL A 34 -14.88 10.70 -5.28
N GLN A 35 -13.74 11.26 -5.67
CA GLN A 35 -13.67 12.62 -6.20
C GLN A 35 -14.55 12.79 -7.45
N ALA A 36 -14.61 11.75 -8.30
CA ALA A 36 -15.45 11.72 -9.50
C ALA A 36 -16.95 11.44 -9.21
N GLY A 37 -17.35 11.35 -7.94
CA GLY A 37 -18.73 11.06 -7.53
C GLY A 37 -19.16 9.62 -7.79
N LYS A 38 -18.22 8.69 -8.00
CA LYS A 38 -18.46 7.29 -8.33
C LYS A 38 -18.01 6.32 -7.23
N GLY A 39 -17.82 6.82 -6.00
CA GLY A 39 -17.35 6.01 -4.87
C GLY A 39 -18.23 4.76 -4.66
N PRO A 40 -17.63 3.57 -4.44
CA PRO A 40 -18.40 2.34 -4.24
C PRO A 40 -18.95 2.23 -2.81
N GLY A 41 -20.18 1.73 -2.68
CA GLY A 41 -20.80 1.42 -1.39
C GLY A 41 -20.82 2.63 -0.43
N PRO A 42 -20.26 2.52 0.79
CA PRO A 42 -20.26 3.62 1.76
C PRO A 42 -19.45 4.83 1.28
N LEU A 43 -18.57 4.65 0.30
CA LEU A 43 -17.77 5.74 -0.25
C LEU A 43 -18.56 6.70 -1.16
N ALA A 44 -19.75 6.30 -1.61
CA ALA A 44 -20.61 7.09 -2.50
C ALA A 44 -21.10 8.40 -1.86
N VAL A 45 -21.18 8.44 -0.52
CA VAL A 45 -21.74 9.57 0.24
C VAL A 45 -20.65 10.57 0.63
N LEU A 46 -19.37 10.24 0.42
CA LEU A 46 -18.28 11.14 0.79
C LEU A 46 -18.23 12.37 -0.14
N PRO A 47 -17.88 13.55 0.40
CA PRO A 47 -17.69 14.74 -0.41
C PRO A 47 -16.46 14.60 -1.32
N PRO A 48 -16.41 15.29 -2.47
CA PRO A 48 -15.28 15.20 -3.41
C PRO A 48 -13.92 15.51 -2.77
N LEU A 49 -13.90 16.43 -1.79
CA LEU A 49 -12.70 16.78 -1.04
C LEU A 49 -12.12 15.57 -0.29
N ALA A 50 -12.95 14.69 0.27
CA ALA A 50 -12.48 13.49 0.93
C ALA A 50 -11.83 12.51 -0.06
N GLY A 51 -12.33 12.45 -1.30
CA GLY A 51 -11.69 11.70 -2.39
C GLY A 51 -10.28 12.21 -2.71
N ILE A 52 -10.10 13.53 -2.77
CA ILE A 52 -8.78 14.16 -2.95
C ILE A 52 -7.84 13.78 -1.80
N VAL A 53 -8.29 13.92 -0.55
CA VAL A 53 -7.47 13.55 0.63
C VAL A 53 -7.10 12.08 0.58
N MET A 54 -8.05 11.18 0.27
CA MET A 54 -7.77 9.76 0.09
C MET A 54 -6.70 9.50 -0.96
N ALA A 55 -6.79 10.18 -2.11
CA ALA A 55 -5.82 10.01 -3.17
C ALA A 55 -4.42 10.46 -2.74
N LEU A 56 -4.31 11.59 -2.03
CA LEU A 56 -3.03 12.09 -1.51
C LEU A 56 -2.43 11.16 -0.45
N VAL A 57 -3.26 10.60 0.44
CA VAL A 57 -2.82 9.62 1.44
C VAL A 57 -2.34 8.33 0.76
N GLY A 58 -3.10 7.80 -0.20
CA GLY A 58 -2.69 6.62 -0.97
C GLY A 58 -1.39 6.84 -1.74
N LEU A 59 -1.18 8.05 -2.28
CA LEU A 59 0.05 8.41 -2.96
C LEU A 59 1.23 8.45 -1.98
N TRP A 60 1.03 9.05 -0.81
CA TRP A 60 2.04 9.05 0.23
C TRP A 60 2.38 7.63 0.68
N ASP A 61 1.38 6.78 0.91
CA ASP A 61 1.59 5.38 1.28
C ASP A 61 2.36 4.63 0.19
N PHE A 62 1.98 4.78 -1.08
CA PHE A 62 2.64 4.12 -2.21
C PHE A 62 4.15 4.41 -2.28
N PHE A 63 4.55 5.65 -2.01
CA PHE A 63 5.96 6.07 -2.12
C PHE A 63 6.76 5.94 -0.82
N PHE A 64 6.17 6.27 0.32
CA PHE A 64 6.90 6.42 1.59
C PHE A 64 6.77 5.18 2.48
N LEU A 65 5.58 4.57 2.59
CA LEU A 65 5.36 3.41 3.45
C LEU A 65 6.28 2.21 3.10
N PRO A 66 6.47 1.79 1.83
CA PRO A 66 7.38 0.69 1.52
C PRO A 66 8.84 1.03 1.84
N ARG A 67 9.24 2.30 1.77
CA ARG A 67 10.59 2.74 2.20
C ARG A 67 10.75 2.64 3.72
N ILE A 68 9.72 2.97 4.49
CA ILE A 68 9.72 2.82 5.95
C ILE A 68 9.81 1.34 6.33
N VAL A 69 8.99 0.49 5.72
CA VAL A 69 8.99 -0.97 5.95
C VAL A 69 10.35 -1.58 5.59
N ALA A 70 10.89 -1.24 4.41
CA ALA A 70 12.20 -1.75 3.99
C ALA A 70 13.34 -1.29 4.91
N ARG A 71 13.29 -0.07 5.46
CA ARG A 71 14.27 0.42 6.44
C ARG A 71 14.23 -0.40 7.73
N ARG A 72 13.04 -0.79 8.20
CA ARG A 72 12.87 -1.58 9.41
C ARG A 72 13.46 -2.99 9.31
N TRP A 73 13.55 -3.54 8.09
CA TRP A 73 14.23 -4.82 7.86
C TRP A 73 15.75 -4.71 7.73
N ARG A 74 16.28 -3.49 7.59
CA ARG A 74 17.72 -3.22 7.51
C ARG A 74 18.35 -2.91 8.85
N THR A 75 17.57 -2.49 9.85
CA THR A 75 18.02 -2.43 11.25
C THR A 75 18.00 -3.85 11.82
N PRO A 76 19.17 -4.46 12.10
CA PRO A 76 19.23 -5.49 13.11
C PRO A 76 18.92 -4.79 14.44
N ASP A 77 17.97 -5.31 15.21
CA ASP A 77 18.03 -5.07 16.65
C ASP A 77 19.32 -5.71 17.21
#